data_AF-A0AAP0JPM0-F1
#
_entry.id   AF-A0AAP0JPM0-F1
#
_cell.length_a   1.000
_cell.length_b   1.000
_cell.length_c   1.000
_cell.angle_alpha   90.00
_cell.angle_beta   90.00
_cell.angle_gamma   90.00
#
_symmetry.space_group_name_H-M   'P 1'
#
loop_
_entity.id
_entity.type
_entity.pdbx_description
1 polymer ?
#
loop_
_entity_poly.entity_id
_entity_poly.type
_entity_poly.pdbx_seq_one_letter_code
_entity_poly.pdbx_strand_id
1 'polypeptide(L)'
;MVQMFRIITSRRRRVERTYTLGYDRHRDVINGLVYKSNKKCYKMLRMDRRRFSKLCCMLHEHGNLKDKRCILVDEHLAITFHILGHNIRNRIISVWFQRSGDTVSYVFRRTVRAIIRMRHLLLARPTPISSESTDFRWKYFSELGADDDASNEEPEVINTVGPTDAWTMFRNNLAMEMWDNYN
;
A
#
# COMPACT_ATOMS: atom_id res chain seq x y z
N MET A 1 -15.01 11.90 35.74
CA MET A 1 -15.08 11.09 34.50
C MET A 1 -14.07 11.66 33.50
N VAL A 2 -12.79 11.27 33.58
CA VAL A 2 -11.79 11.61 32.57
C VAL A 2 -10.89 10.38 32.43
N GLN A 3 -11.04 9.66 31.31
CA GLN A 3 -10.32 8.43 31.05
C GLN A 3 -8.81 8.71 30.97
N MET A 4 -8.04 7.95 31.76
CA MET A 4 -6.60 7.84 31.61
C MET A 4 -6.24 7.53 30.15
N PHE A 5 -5.60 8.49 29.48
CA PHE A 5 -4.76 8.21 28.33
C PHE A 5 -3.62 7.30 28.80
N ARG A 6 -3.87 5.99 28.73
CA ARG A 6 -2.84 4.97 28.91
C ARG A 6 -1.79 5.19 27.83
N ILE A 7 -0.67 5.75 28.25
CA ILE A 7 0.57 5.80 27.50
C ILE A 7 0.83 4.38 26.98
N ILE A 8 0.76 4.21 25.66
CA ILE A 8 1.14 2.97 24.99
C ILE A 8 2.66 2.86 25.11
N THR A 9 3.16 2.46 26.27
CA THR A 9 4.51 1.96 26.43
C THR A 9 4.57 0.62 25.71
N SER A 10 4.90 0.65 24.41
CA SER A 10 5.17 -0.56 23.65
C SER A 10 6.37 -1.26 24.28
N ARG A 11 6.12 -2.28 25.12
CA ARG A 11 7.18 -3.17 25.59
C ARG A 11 7.87 -3.73 24.35
N ARG A 12 9.18 -3.44 24.23
CA ARG A 12 10.07 -3.99 23.20
C ARG A 12 10.18 -5.50 23.36
N ARG A 13 9.21 -6.25 22.87
CA ARG A 13 9.44 -7.64 22.47
C ARG A 13 9.74 -7.60 20.99
N ARG A 14 11.01 -7.85 20.64
CA ARG A 14 11.33 -8.39 19.33
C ARG A 14 10.63 -9.74 19.31
N VAL A 15 9.36 -9.75 18.88
CA VAL A 15 8.66 -10.99 18.62
C VAL A 15 9.46 -11.60 17.49
N GLU A 16 10.31 -12.57 17.80
CA GLU A 16 10.75 -13.54 16.81
C GLU A 16 9.47 -14.23 16.34
N ARG A 17 8.80 -13.63 15.36
CA ARG A 17 7.69 -14.23 14.65
C ARG A 17 8.33 -15.35 13.84
N THR A 18 8.41 -16.53 14.44
CA THR A 18 9.03 -17.70 13.83
C THR A 18 8.14 -18.12 12.68
N TYR A 19 8.66 -17.99 11.47
CA TYR A 19 8.11 -18.69 10.32
C TYR A 19 8.11 -20.18 10.70
N THR A 20 6.97 -20.86 10.56
CA THR A 20 6.98 -22.33 10.62
C THR A 20 7.95 -22.84 9.55
N LEU A 21 8.69 -23.92 9.83
CA LEU A 21 9.84 -24.45 9.09
C LEU A 21 9.70 -24.61 7.55
N GLY A 22 8.52 -24.37 6.95
CA GLY A 22 8.26 -24.49 5.51
C GLY A 22 8.32 -23.19 4.70
N TYR A 23 8.67 -22.02 5.27
CA TYR A 23 8.52 -20.71 4.61
C TYR A 23 9.79 -19.85 4.49
N ASP A 24 10.97 -20.49 4.54
CA ASP A 24 12.26 -19.77 4.51
C ASP A 24 12.41 -18.84 3.30
N ARG A 25 11.92 -19.23 2.12
CA ARG A 25 12.02 -18.38 0.92
C ARG A 25 11.24 -17.05 1.05
N HIS A 26 10.05 -17.06 1.63
CA HIS A 26 9.28 -15.80 1.83
C HIS A 26 9.89 -14.96 2.95
N ARG A 27 10.44 -15.60 3.98
CA ARG A 27 11.22 -14.93 5.01
C ARG A 27 12.42 -14.21 4.42
N ASP A 28 13.15 -14.84 3.51
CA ASP A 28 14.31 -14.25 2.85
C ASP A 28 13.94 -13.07 1.96
N VAL A 29 12.81 -13.15 1.25
CA VAL A 29 12.27 -12.01 0.49
C VAL A 29 12.00 -10.82 1.41
N ILE A 30 11.27 -11.01 2.51
CA ILE A 30 10.95 -9.95 3.47
C ILE A 30 12.21 -9.42 4.17
N ASN A 31 13.12 -10.29 4.59
CA ASN A 31 14.39 -9.91 5.16
C ASN A 31 15.21 -9.07 4.17
N GLY A 32 15.28 -9.50 2.92
CA GLY A 32 15.98 -8.81 1.85
C GLY A 32 15.36 -7.46 1.49
N LEU A 33 14.04 -7.32 1.59
CA LEU A 33 13.27 -6.11 1.29
C LEU A 33 13.30 -5.08 2.40
N VAL A 34 12.93 -5.52 3.59
CA VAL A 34 12.64 -4.68 4.74
C VAL A 34 13.86 -4.66 5.65
N TYR A 35 14.33 -5.83 6.09
CA TYR A 35 15.24 -5.90 7.22
C TYR A 35 16.73 -5.71 6.87
N LYS A 36 17.12 -5.79 5.59
CA LYS A 36 18.53 -5.66 5.17
C LYS A 36 19.11 -4.25 5.39
N SER A 37 18.36 -3.19 5.10
CA SER A 37 18.84 -1.80 5.23
C SER A 37 17.68 -0.81 5.27
N ASN A 38 17.84 0.28 6.04
CA ASN A 38 16.86 1.37 6.09
C ASN A 38 16.66 2.01 4.70
N LYS A 39 17.74 2.21 3.93
CA LYS A 39 17.67 2.79 2.58
C LYS A 39 16.84 1.91 1.65
N LYS A 40 17.00 0.59 1.76
CA LYS A 40 16.26 -0.37 0.93
C LYS A 40 14.78 -0.44 1.33
N CYS A 41 14.51 -0.51 2.64
CA CYS A 41 13.14 -0.45 3.17
C CYS A 41 12.41 0.81 2.69
N TYR A 42 13.06 1.97 2.80
CA TYR A 42 12.47 3.23 2.32
C TYR A 42 12.27 3.24 0.82
N LYS A 43 13.25 2.76 0.05
CA LYS A 43 13.15 2.66 -1.41
C LYS A 43 11.97 1.80 -1.85
N MET A 44 11.68 0.71 -1.13
CA MET A 44 10.69 -0.28 -1.52
C MET A 44 9.30 -0.06 -0.92
N LEU A 45 9.21 0.48 0.30
CA LEU A 45 7.96 0.62 1.05
C LEU A 45 7.62 2.07 1.41
N ARG A 46 8.47 3.04 1.03
CA ARG A 46 8.36 4.46 1.42
C ARG A 46 8.37 4.70 2.94
N MET A 47 8.94 3.75 3.69
CA MET A 47 8.99 3.76 5.16
C MET A 47 10.32 3.18 5.65
N ASP A 48 10.86 3.67 6.77
CA ASP A 48 12.02 3.05 7.40
C ASP A 48 11.65 1.79 8.20
N ARG A 49 12.66 0.99 8.53
CA ARG A 49 12.46 -0.30 9.22
C ARG A 49 11.83 -0.16 10.60
N ARG A 50 12.21 0.86 11.37
CA ARG A 50 11.71 1.02 12.75
C ARG A 50 10.24 1.37 12.72
N ARG A 51 9.84 2.31 11.86
CA ARG A 51 8.41 2.65 11.65
C ARG A 51 7.63 1.45 11.13
N PHE A 52 8.19 0.69 10.18
CA PHE A 52 7.58 -0.53 9.66
C PHE A 52 7.32 -1.57 10.77
N SER A 53 8.34 -1.94 11.54
CA SER A 53 8.17 -2.92 12.63
C SER A 53 7.18 -2.44 13.69
N LYS A 54 7.22 -1.16 14.04
CA LYS A 54 6.25 -0.56 14.98
C LYS A 54 4.83 -0.68 14.43
N LEU A 55 4.64 -0.39 13.14
CA LEU A 55 3.34 -0.49 12.48
C LEU A 55 2.84 -1.95 12.42
N CYS A 56 3.69 -2.92 12.12
CA CYS A 56 3.33 -4.34 12.19
C CYS A 56 2.83 -4.73 13.58
N CYS A 57 3.51 -4.31 14.65
CA CYS A 57 3.04 -4.58 16.01
C CYS A 57 1.70 -3.91 16.31
N MET A 58 1.54 -2.63 15.96
CA MET A 58 0.27 -1.91 16.17
C MET A 58 -0.89 -2.60 15.43
N LEU A 59 -0.71 -2.96 14.16
CA LEU A 59 -1.75 -3.61 13.36
C LEU A 59 -2.04 -5.04 13.83
N HIS A 60 -1.04 -5.75 14.35
CA HIS A 60 -1.23 -7.07 14.93
C HIS A 60 -2.02 -7.03 16.23
N GLU A 61 -1.68 -6.11 17.12
CA GLU A 61 -2.29 -5.99 18.45
C GLU A 61 -3.66 -5.32 18.40
N HIS A 62 -3.78 -4.20 17.70
CA HIS A 62 -4.95 -3.32 17.74
C HIS A 62 -5.73 -3.31 16.41
N GLY A 63 -5.05 -3.55 15.29
CA GLY A 63 -5.66 -3.51 13.95
C GLY A 63 -6.36 -4.81 13.51
N ASN A 64 -6.39 -5.83 14.37
CA ASN A 64 -6.92 -7.17 14.08
C ASN A 64 -6.31 -7.84 12.82
N LEU A 65 -5.07 -7.46 12.47
CA LEU A 65 -4.34 -8.10 11.39
C LEU A 65 -3.51 -9.24 11.98
N LYS A 66 -4.05 -10.46 11.95
CA LYS A 66 -3.38 -11.64 12.50
C LYS A 66 -2.58 -12.39 11.46
N ASP A 67 -1.51 -13.02 11.94
CA ASP A 67 -0.78 -14.03 11.18
C ASP A 67 -1.74 -15.15 10.77
N LYS A 68 -1.51 -15.69 9.57
CA LYS A 68 -2.16 -16.91 9.08
C LYS A 68 -1.12 -17.99 8.88
N ARG A 69 -1.58 -19.25 8.77
CA ARG A 69 -0.73 -20.44 8.56
C ARG A 69 0.36 -20.23 7.50
N CYS A 70 0.05 -19.50 6.44
CA CYS A 70 0.93 -19.35 5.29
C CYS A 70 1.42 -17.92 5.04
N ILE A 71 1.04 -16.93 5.86
CA ILE A 71 1.38 -15.52 5.61
C ILE A 71 1.38 -14.70 6.91
N LEU A 72 2.47 -13.98 7.16
CA LEU A 72 2.66 -13.17 8.35
C LEU A 72 2.19 -11.73 8.13
N VAL A 73 1.96 -11.01 9.23
CA VAL A 73 1.65 -9.57 9.23
C VAL A 73 2.72 -8.77 8.51
N ASP A 74 4.00 -9.10 8.70
CA ASP A 74 5.09 -8.39 8.03
C ASP A 74 4.99 -8.54 6.51
N GLU A 75 4.66 -9.74 6.02
CA GLU A 75 4.44 -9.99 4.59
C GLU A 75 3.19 -9.26 4.08
N HIS A 76 2.11 -9.22 4.88
CA HIS A 76 0.92 -8.45 4.54
C HIS A 76 1.23 -6.97 4.26
N LEU A 77 1.99 -6.36 5.17
CA LEU A 77 2.35 -4.96 5.08
C LEU A 77 3.36 -4.70 3.97
N ALA A 78 4.36 -5.57 3.82
CA ALA A 78 5.36 -5.42 2.76
C ALA A 78 4.73 -5.45 1.37
N ILE A 79 3.84 -6.42 1.10
CA ILE A 79 3.11 -6.51 -0.17
C ILE A 79 2.28 -5.23 -0.40
N THR A 80 1.49 -4.83 0.60
CA THR A 80 0.58 -3.70 0.48
C THR A 80 1.32 -2.39 0.25
N PHE A 81 2.37 -2.10 1.03
CA PHE A 81 3.13 -0.86 0.87
C PHE A 81 4.02 -0.87 -0.35
N HIS A 82 4.45 -2.03 -0.85
CA HIS A 82 5.15 -2.09 -2.12
C HIS A 82 4.21 -1.72 -3.28
N ILE A 83 2.97 -2.23 -3.27
CA ILE A 83 1.92 -1.82 -4.22
C ILE A 83 1.67 -0.31 -4.13
N LEU A 84 1.37 0.20 -2.94
CA LEU A 84 1.00 1.61 -2.76
C LEU A 84 2.16 2.58 -3.05
N GLY A 85 3.39 2.23 -2.63
CA GLY A 85 4.56 3.09 -2.77
C GLY A 85 5.09 3.25 -4.19
N HIS A 86 4.67 2.35 -5.10
CA HIS A 86 5.16 2.26 -6.48
C HIS A 86 4.06 2.08 -7.53
N ASN A 87 2.79 2.04 -7.13
CA ASN A 87 1.65 1.76 -8.01
C ASN A 87 1.83 0.48 -8.86
N ILE A 88 2.29 -0.60 -8.23
CA ILE A 88 2.61 -1.86 -8.94
C ILE A 88 1.33 -2.68 -9.13
N ARG A 89 1.16 -3.25 -10.34
CA ARG A 89 0.05 -4.14 -10.67
C ARG A 89 0.14 -5.47 -9.92
N ASN A 90 -1.01 -6.02 -9.55
CA ASN A 90 -1.13 -7.30 -8.86
C ASN A 90 -0.31 -8.42 -9.54
N ARG A 91 -0.40 -8.57 -10.86
CA ARG A 91 0.33 -9.59 -11.63
C ARG A 91 1.86 -9.56 -11.47
N ILE A 92 2.44 -8.40 -11.18
CA ILE A 92 3.90 -8.27 -10.99
C ILE A 92 4.27 -8.67 -9.56
N ILE A 93 3.44 -8.25 -8.60
CA ILE A 93 3.59 -8.60 -7.18
C ILE A 93 3.42 -10.11 -6.97
N SER A 94 2.46 -10.73 -7.65
CA SER A 94 2.23 -12.18 -7.56
C SER A 94 3.48 -12.97 -7.94
N VAL A 95 4.17 -12.57 -9.01
CA VAL A 95 5.43 -13.19 -9.43
C VAL A 95 6.54 -12.92 -8.41
N TRP A 96 6.70 -11.67 -7.99
CA TRP A 96 7.83 -11.28 -7.14
C TRP A 96 7.76 -11.85 -5.72
N PHE A 97 6.56 -11.91 -5.13
CA PHE A 97 6.32 -12.54 -3.82
C PHE A 97 5.98 -14.03 -3.91
N GLN A 98 5.87 -14.60 -5.12
CA GLN A 98 5.46 -15.99 -5.36
C GLN A 98 4.13 -16.33 -4.68
N ARG A 99 3.14 -15.44 -4.84
CA ARG A 99 1.78 -15.59 -4.29
C ARG A 99 0.77 -15.53 -5.42
N SER A 100 -0.35 -16.24 -5.30
CA SER A 100 -1.44 -16.09 -6.26
C SER A 100 -1.97 -14.65 -6.25
N GLY A 101 -2.48 -14.17 -7.39
CA GLY A 101 -3.09 -12.84 -7.48
C GLY A 101 -4.26 -12.67 -6.50
N ASP A 102 -4.99 -13.75 -6.21
CA ASP A 102 -6.04 -13.77 -5.18
C ASP A 102 -5.49 -13.53 -3.79
N THR A 103 -4.35 -14.15 -3.45
CA THR A 103 -3.67 -13.93 -2.17
C THR A 103 -3.24 -12.48 -2.05
N VAL A 104 -2.63 -11.91 -3.09
CA VAL A 104 -2.20 -10.50 -3.11
C VAL A 104 -3.40 -9.57 -2.91
N SER A 105 -4.49 -9.77 -3.64
CA SER A 105 -5.73 -9.00 -3.50
C SER A 105 -6.34 -9.12 -2.10
N TYR A 106 -6.37 -10.34 -1.55
CA TYR A 106 -6.87 -10.63 -0.20
C TYR A 106 -6.06 -9.88 0.86
N VAL A 107 -4.74 -9.96 0.77
CA VAL A 107 -3.79 -9.30 1.67
C VAL A 107 -3.96 -7.81 1.61
N PHE A 108 -3.96 -7.23 0.41
CA PHE A 108 -4.13 -5.80 0.20
C PHE A 108 -5.40 -5.28 0.88
N ARG A 109 -6.55 -5.91 0.61
CA ARG A 109 -7.83 -5.54 1.22
C ARG A 109 -7.81 -5.63 2.75
N ARG A 110 -7.20 -6.67 3.31
CA ARG A 110 -7.14 -6.84 4.77
C ARG A 110 -6.25 -5.80 5.43
N THR A 111 -5.09 -5.51 4.85
CA THR A 111 -4.16 -4.51 5.38
C THR A 111 -4.78 -3.13 5.34
N VAL A 112 -5.37 -2.72 4.21
CA VAL A 112 -6.04 -1.42 4.08
C VAL A 112 -7.19 -1.28 5.07
N ARG A 113 -8.04 -2.31 5.23
CA ARG A 113 -9.12 -2.30 6.24
C ARG A 113 -8.57 -2.16 7.66
N ALA A 114 -7.50 -2.86 8.00
CA ALA A 114 -6.87 -2.74 9.32
C ALA A 114 -6.31 -1.33 9.57
N ILE A 115 -5.69 -0.71 8.57
CA ILE A 115 -5.21 0.67 8.64
C ILE A 115 -6.37 1.65 8.83
N ILE A 116 -7.44 1.53 8.05
CA ILE A 116 -8.63 2.40 8.14
C ILE A 116 -9.29 2.30 9.53
N ARG A 117 -9.37 1.09 10.10
CA ARG A 117 -9.89 0.92 11.47
C ARG A 117 -9.05 1.67 12.51
N MET A 118 -7.74 1.72 12.31
CA MET A 118 -6.81 2.45 13.19
C MET A 118 -6.56 3.89 12.74
N ARG A 119 -7.40 4.46 11.87
CA ARG A 119 -7.22 5.81 11.33
C ARG A 119 -6.99 6.88 12.41
N HIS A 120 -7.67 6.77 13.54
CA HIS A 120 -7.57 7.73 14.64
C HIS A 120 -6.21 7.70 15.37
N LEU A 121 -5.45 6.61 15.25
CA LEU A 121 -4.11 6.47 15.82
C LEU A 121 -3.00 6.66 14.78
N LEU A 122 -3.25 6.26 13.53
CA LEU A 122 -2.24 6.20 12.47
C LEU A 122 -2.29 7.37 11.49
N LEU A 123 -3.48 7.92 11.25
CA LEU A 123 -3.68 8.98 10.27
C LEU A 123 -3.88 10.29 11.03
N ALA A 124 -3.05 11.28 10.70
CA ALA A 124 -3.28 12.63 11.16
C ALA A 124 -4.67 13.09 10.68
N ARG A 125 -5.42 13.80 11.53
CA ARG A 125 -6.62 14.49 11.03
C ARG A 125 -6.14 15.51 10.00
N PRO A 126 -6.66 15.47 8.76
CA PRO A 126 -6.35 16.50 7.80
C PRO A 126 -6.85 17.82 8.38
N THR A 127 -5.94 18.77 8.59
CA THR A 127 -6.32 20.16 8.89
C THR A 127 -6.78 20.78 7.58
N PRO A 128 -7.91 21.52 7.57
CA PRO A 128 -8.30 22.29 6.39
C PRO A 128 -7.13 23.19 5.99
N ILE A 129 -6.72 23.09 4.74
CA ILE A 129 -5.70 23.98 4.20
C ILE A 129 -6.41 25.31 3.95
N SER A 130 -5.91 26.40 4.53
CA SER A 130 -6.44 27.75 4.28
C SER A 130 -6.32 28.09 2.79
N SER A 131 -7.29 28.82 2.25
CA SER A 131 -7.24 29.38 0.89
C SER A 131 -6.00 30.25 0.64
N GLU A 132 -5.37 30.76 1.70
CA GLU A 132 -4.15 31.57 1.68
C GLU A 132 -2.88 30.77 1.96
N SER A 133 -2.90 29.44 1.81
CA SER A 133 -1.74 28.60 2.06
C SER A 133 -0.55 29.00 1.17
N THR A 134 0.56 29.40 1.80
CA THR A 134 1.81 29.78 1.13
C THR A 134 2.63 28.56 0.67
N ASP A 135 2.15 27.34 0.89
CA ASP A 135 2.83 26.13 0.41
C ASP A 135 2.76 26.09 -1.13
N PHE A 136 3.91 26.14 -1.79
CA PHE A 136 4.03 26.06 -3.25
C PHE A 136 3.36 24.81 -3.84
N ARG A 137 3.20 23.74 -3.06
CA ARG A 137 2.50 22.52 -3.49
C ARG A 137 0.99 22.72 -3.59
N TRP A 138 0.41 23.66 -2.83
CA TRP A 138 -1.03 23.95 -2.80
C TRP A 138 -1.52 24.59 -4.10
N LYS A 139 -0.67 25.37 -4.78
CA LYS A 139 -0.97 25.99 -6.08
C LYS A 139 -1.48 24.97 -7.11
N TYR A 140 -0.87 23.78 -7.16
CA TYR A 140 -1.28 22.71 -8.08
C TYR A 140 -2.60 22.04 -7.71
N PHE A 141 -3.05 22.16 -6.46
CA PHE A 141 -4.32 21.63 -5.99
C PHE A 141 -5.46 22.63 -6.15
N SER A 142 -5.21 23.94 -5.97
CA SER A 142 -6.21 24.99 -6.21
C SER A 142 -6.61 25.08 -7.69
N GLU A 143 -5.68 24.82 -8.61
CA GLU A 143 -5.96 24.80 -10.05
C GLU A 143 -6.86 23.62 -10.48
N LEU A 144 -6.93 22.53 -9.71
CA LEU A 144 -7.77 21.35 -10.02
C LEU A 144 -9.22 21.47 -9.51
N GLY A 145 -9.53 22.48 -8.70
CA GLY A 145 -10.86 22.70 -8.12
C GLY A 145 -11.54 23.96 -8.65
N ALA A 146 -11.04 24.55 -9.74
CA ALA A 146 -11.49 25.84 -10.27
C ALA A 146 -12.48 25.71 -11.45
N ASP A 147 -13.02 24.51 -11.71
CA ASP A 147 -13.96 24.23 -12.81
C ASP A 147 -15.41 24.00 -12.33
N ASP A 148 -15.81 24.56 -11.19
CA ASP A 148 -17.23 24.61 -10.80
C ASP A 148 -17.87 25.88 -11.39
N ASP A 149 -17.94 25.95 -12.73
CA ASP A 149 -18.81 26.89 -13.43
C ASP A 149 -20.07 26.15 -13.88
N ALA A 150 -21.21 26.57 -13.30
CA ALA A 150 -22.51 25.95 -13.46
C ALA A 150 -23.12 26.29 -14.83
N SER A 151 -22.65 25.67 -15.90
CA SER A 151 -23.44 25.52 -17.13
C SER A 151 -24.20 24.20 -17.07
N ASN A 152 -25.53 24.28 -17.04
CA ASN A 152 -26.44 23.14 -17.17
C ASN A 152 -26.32 22.51 -18.57
N GLU A 153 -25.28 21.73 -18.81
CA GLU A 153 -25.29 20.65 -19.79
C GLU A 153 -25.42 19.35 -19.02
N GLU A 154 -26.39 18.52 -19.39
CA GLU A 154 -26.57 17.20 -18.79
C GLU A 154 -25.24 16.44 -18.82
N PRO A 155 -24.77 15.92 -17.68
CA PRO A 155 -23.54 15.14 -17.68
C PRO A 155 -23.79 13.90 -18.52
N GLU A 156 -23.03 13.73 -19.61
CA GLU A 156 -22.86 12.42 -20.22
C GLU A 156 -22.43 11.47 -19.10
N VAL A 157 -23.37 10.66 -18.65
CA VAL A 157 -23.14 9.77 -17.53
C VAL A 157 -22.01 8.84 -17.96
N ILE A 158 -20.90 8.86 -17.22
CA ILE A 158 -19.77 7.94 -17.38
C ILE A 158 -20.28 6.54 -16.97
N ASN A 159 -21.09 5.94 -17.82
CA ASN A 159 -21.71 4.65 -17.59
C ASN A 159 -20.71 3.51 -17.79
N THR A 160 -19.62 3.80 -18.50
CA THR A 160 -18.53 2.86 -18.74
C THR A 160 -17.25 3.65 -18.92
N VAL A 161 -16.43 3.69 -17.87
CA VAL A 161 -14.97 3.80 -18.07
C VAL A 161 -14.54 2.46 -18.67
N GLY A 162 -14.66 2.32 -20.00
CA GLY A 162 -13.94 1.29 -20.70
C GLY A 162 -12.45 1.51 -20.41
N PRO A 163 -11.68 0.49 -20.01
CA PRO A 163 -10.25 0.67 -19.89
C PRO A 163 -9.74 1.23 -21.22
N THR A 164 -9.06 2.38 -21.19
CA THR A 164 -8.34 2.91 -22.36
C THR A 164 -7.21 1.93 -22.66
N ASP A 165 -7.60 0.86 -23.36
CA ASP A 165 -6.87 -0.39 -23.44
C ASP A 165 -5.88 -0.37 -24.59
N ALA A 166 -5.96 0.55 -25.54
CA ALA A 166 -5.04 0.57 -26.69
C ALA A 166 -3.56 0.64 -26.24
N TRP A 167 -3.21 1.60 -25.38
CA TRP A 167 -1.85 1.75 -24.88
C TRP A 167 -1.45 0.65 -23.88
N THR A 168 -2.41 0.15 -23.11
CA THR A 168 -2.14 -0.91 -22.13
C THR A 168 -2.00 -2.28 -22.79
N MET A 169 -2.82 -2.60 -23.79
CA MET A 169 -2.75 -3.78 -24.67
C MET A 169 -1.49 -3.73 -25.49
N PHE A 170 -1.20 -2.62 -26.19
CA PHE A 170 0.04 -2.47 -26.97
C PHE A 170 1.26 -2.81 -26.11
N ARG A 171 1.43 -2.17 -24.96
CA ARG A 171 2.57 -2.49 -24.07
C ARG A 171 2.55 -3.95 -23.56
N ASN A 172 1.38 -4.54 -23.31
CA ASN A 172 1.30 -5.92 -22.83
C ASN A 172 1.60 -6.94 -23.94
N ASN A 173 1.30 -6.61 -25.20
CA ASN A 173 1.44 -7.47 -26.36
C ASN A 173 2.69 -7.16 -27.18
N LEU A 174 3.40 -6.08 -26.88
CA LEU A 174 4.59 -5.60 -27.60
C LEU A 174 5.62 -6.70 -27.83
N ALA A 175 5.85 -7.55 -26.82
CA ALA A 175 6.80 -8.65 -26.94
C ALA A 175 6.34 -9.74 -27.93
N MET A 176 5.03 -10.00 -28.02
CA MET A 176 4.47 -10.92 -29.03
C MET A 176 4.49 -10.28 -30.41
N GLU A 177 4.08 -9.02 -30.55
CA GLU A 177 4.12 -8.29 -31.82
C GLU A 177 5.55 -8.16 -32.38
N MET A 178 6.55 -7.95 -31.52
CA MET A 178 7.97 -7.95 -31.91
C MET A 178 8.43 -9.31 -32.43
N TRP A 179 7.92 -10.41 -31.86
CA TRP A 179 8.26 -11.77 -32.27
C TRP A 179 7.58 -12.15 -33.58
N ASP A 180 6.30 -11.83 -33.72
CA ASP A 180 5.51 -12.15 -34.92
C ASP A 180 5.98 -11.37 -36.16
N ASN A 181 6.49 -10.15 -35.99
CA ASN A 181 7.06 -9.35 -37.09
C ASN A 181 8.49 -9.78 -37.50
N TYR A 182 9.11 -10.71 -36.76
CA TYR A 182 10.48 -11.19 -37.05
C TYR A 182 10.50 -12.48 -37.89
N ASN A 183 9.36 -13.19 -38.00
CA ASN A 183 9.18 -14.39 -38.84
C ASN A 183 8.46 -14.05 -40.16
#